data_AF-A0A1Q8BFS6-F1
#
_entry.id   AF-A0A1Q8BFS6-F1
#
_cell.length_a   1.000
_cell.length_b   1.000
_cell.length_c   1.000
_cell.angle_alpha   90.00
_cell.angle_beta   90.00
_cell.angle_gamma   90.00
#
_symmetry.space_group_name_H-M   'P 1'
#
loop_
_entity.id
_entity.type
_entity.pdbx_description
1 polymer ?
#
loop_
_entity_poly.entity_id
_entity_poly.type
_entity_poly.pdbx_seq_one_letter_code
_entity_poly.pdbx_strand_id
1 'polypeptide(L)'
;MRSSLVDIFYETLGYCFGKALTETLGPTVQASIYNLLERSGIRKEEISTRFDDAVQALTSTLGTCSRVVIHRTVVEMFKEYSQRLDFSYTDSLRDRLALLKEAVVANHVLPRRLRDESVFDSVEKPDWIDAPKGQAYSSLYPMKKGVKT
;
A
#
# COMPACT_ATOMS: atom_id res chain seq x y z
N MET A 1 -16.37 0.05 14.33
CA MET A 1 -15.08 -0.40 13.76
C MET A 1 -15.16 -0.85 12.30
N ARG A 2 -16.27 -1.46 11.82
CA ARG A 2 -16.40 -1.76 10.38
C ARG A 2 -16.46 -0.51 9.49
N SER A 3 -17.14 0.55 9.93
CA SER A 3 -17.21 1.83 9.19
C SER A 3 -15.81 2.41 8.94
N SER A 4 -14.97 2.48 9.97
CA SER A 4 -13.62 3.05 9.83
C SER A 4 -12.72 2.29 8.86
N LEU A 5 -12.85 0.96 8.77
CA LEU A 5 -12.07 0.17 7.80
C LEU A 5 -12.56 0.40 6.36
N VAL A 6 -13.86 0.59 6.17
CA VAL A 6 -14.44 0.91 4.86
C VAL A 6 -14.02 2.31 4.43
N ASP A 7 -13.98 3.27 5.35
CA ASP A 7 -13.52 4.63 5.09
C ASP A 7 -12.04 4.62 4.66
N ILE A 8 -11.18 3.91 5.41
CA ILE A 8 -9.77 3.70 5.05
C ILE A 8 -9.63 3.02 3.68
N PHE A 9 -10.51 2.06 3.34
CA PHE A 9 -10.50 1.40 2.03
C PHE A 9 -10.81 2.36 0.87
N TYR A 10 -11.74 3.28 1.06
CA TYR A 10 -12.05 4.28 0.04
C TYR A 10 -10.93 5.33 -0.06
N GLU A 11 -10.34 5.75 1.07
CA GLU A 11 -9.15 6.61 1.04
C GLU A 11 -7.94 5.98 0.34
N THR A 12 -7.71 4.68 0.55
CA THR A 12 -6.64 3.96 -0.15
C THR A 12 -6.95 3.83 -1.63
N LEU A 13 -8.21 3.58 -2.00
CA LEU A 13 -8.63 3.55 -3.41
C LEU A 13 -8.34 4.86 -4.13
N GLY A 14 -8.69 6.01 -3.52
CA GLY A 14 -8.39 7.33 -4.09
C GLY A 14 -6.89 7.56 -4.27
N TYR A 15 -6.09 7.16 -3.28
CA TYR A 15 -4.62 7.22 -3.36
C TYR A 15 -4.04 6.33 -4.47
N CYS A 16 -4.45 5.06 -4.52
CA CYS A 16 -4.00 4.10 -5.53
C CYS A 16 -4.41 4.52 -6.94
N PHE A 17 -5.58 5.14 -7.10
CA PHE A 17 -6.02 5.72 -8.36
C PHE A 17 -5.12 6.87 -8.80
N GLY A 18 -4.85 7.82 -7.90
CA GLY A 18 -3.92 8.91 -8.17
C GLY A 18 -2.53 8.43 -8.53
N LYS A 19 -1.98 7.49 -7.75
CA LYS A 19 -0.68 6.85 -8.02
C LYS A 19 -0.66 6.15 -9.38
N ALA A 20 -1.70 5.37 -9.70
CA ALA A 20 -1.81 4.69 -10.98
C ALA A 20 -1.82 5.67 -12.15
N LEU A 21 -2.56 6.79 -12.04
CA LEU A 21 -2.55 7.85 -13.05
C LEU A 21 -1.16 8.46 -13.25
N THR A 22 -0.48 8.82 -12.16
CA THR A 22 0.86 9.41 -12.23
C THR A 22 1.87 8.46 -12.86
N GLU A 23 1.85 7.18 -12.46
CA GLU A 23 2.80 6.17 -12.96
C GLU A 23 2.54 5.77 -14.42
N THR A 24 1.28 5.78 -14.87
CA THR A 24 0.93 5.31 -16.23
C THR A 24 0.95 6.43 -17.26
N LEU A 25 0.52 7.64 -16.89
CA LEU A 25 0.29 8.73 -17.85
C LEU A 25 1.11 10.00 -17.53
N GLY A 26 1.75 10.05 -16.37
CA GLY A 26 2.50 11.20 -15.91
C GLY A 26 1.64 12.30 -15.27
N PRO A 27 2.28 13.27 -14.57
CA PRO A 27 1.59 14.27 -13.76
C PRO A 27 0.73 15.23 -14.59
N THR A 28 1.15 15.57 -15.82
CA THR A 28 0.39 16.49 -16.68
C THR A 28 -0.94 15.89 -17.10
N VAL A 29 -0.94 14.63 -17.57
CA VAL A 29 -2.15 13.94 -18.01
C VAL A 29 -3.05 13.61 -16.83
N GLN A 30 -2.46 13.30 -15.67
CA GLN A 30 -3.21 13.13 -14.43
C GLN A 30 -4.04 14.38 -14.09
N ALA A 31 -3.47 15.58 -14.18
CA ALA A 31 -4.21 16.82 -13.94
C ALA A 31 -5.37 16.99 -14.95
N SER A 32 -5.13 16.67 -16.23
CA SER A 32 -6.19 16.67 -17.25
C SER A 32 -7.31 15.68 -16.96
N ILE A 33 -6.98 14.49 -16.43
CA ILE A 33 -7.96 13.48 -16.05
C ILE A 33 -8.80 13.94 -14.85
N TYR A 34 -8.19 14.55 -13.84
CA TYR A 34 -8.96 15.12 -12.73
C TYR A 34 -9.89 16.23 -13.21
N ASN A 35 -9.43 17.12 -14.10
CA ASN A 35 -10.28 18.16 -14.70
C ASN A 35 -11.43 17.55 -15.52
N LEU A 36 -11.18 16.43 -16.21
CA LEU A 36 -12.20 15.71 -16.97
C LEU A 36 -13.26 15.11 -16.04
N LEU A 37 -12.84 14.46 -14.96
CA LEU A 37 -13.74 13.92 -13.94
C LEU A 37 -14.56 15.03 -13.28
N GLU A 38 -13.94 16.17 -12.98
CA GLU A 38 -14.62 17.33 -12.43
C GLU A 38 -15.68 17.88 -13.39
N ARG A 39 -15.38 17.98 -14.69
CA ARG A 39 -16.35 18.34 -15.73
C ARG A 39 -17.50 17.34 -15.85
N SER A 40 -17.27 16.08 -15.52
CA SER A 40 -18.32 15.05 -15.43
C SER A 40 -19.10 15.08 -14.11
N GLY A 41 -18.80 16.04 -13.22
CA GLY A 41 -19.46 16.19 -11.92
C GLY A 41 -18.89 15.30 -10.81
N ILE A 42 -17.67 14.80 -10.98
CA ILE A 42 -16.97 13.95 -9.99
C ILE A 42 -15.77 14.73 -9.47
N ARG A 43 -15.89 15.28 -8.26
CA ARG A 43 -14.77 15.96 -7.60
C ARG A 43 -13.73 14.95 -7.16
N LYS A 44 -12.48 15.40 -7.01
CA LYS A 44 -11.34 14.53 -6.65
C LYS A 44 -11.59 13.77 -5.34
N GLU A 45 -12.26 14.40 -4.39
CA GLU A 45 -12.59 13.86 -3.06
C GLU A 45 -13.68 12.78 -3.14
N GLU A 46 -14.49 12.78 -4.20
CA GLU A 46 -15.60 11.85 -4.43
C GLU A 46 -15.21 10.66 -5.30
N ILE A 47 -14.00 10.65 -5.89
CA ILE A 47 -13.55 9.57 -6.77
C ILE A 47 -13.54 8.23 -6.06
N SER A 48 -13.20 8.21 -4.77
CA SER A 48 -13.18 6.99 -3.97
C SER A 48 -14.58 6.41 -3.76
N THR A 49 -15.55 7.25 -3.42
CA THR A 49 -16.93 6.84 -3.12
C THR A 49 -17.74 6.56 -4.39
N ARG A 50 -17.44 7.26 -5.49
CA ARG A 50 -18.08 7.15 -6.80
C ARG A 50 -17.16 6.53 -7.85
N PHE A 51 -16.35 5.55 -7.44
CA PHE A 51 -15.33 4.96 -8.30
C PHE A 51 -15.90 4.35 -9.59
N ASP A 52 -17.07 3.71 -9.52
CA ASP A 52 -17.74 3.16 -10.71
C ASP A 52 -18.15 4.26 -11.71
N ASP A 53 -18.62 5.41 -11.22
CA ASP A 53 -18.93 6.57 -12.07
C ASP A 53 -17.65 7.14 -12.71
N ALA A 54 -16.55 7.19 -11.95
CA ALA A 54 -15.26 7.64 -12.46
C ALA A 54 -14.71 6.68 -13.53
N VAL A 55 -14.85 5.37 -13.34
CA VAL A 55 -14.53 4.34 -14.34
C VAL A 55 -15.36 4.55 -15.61
N GLN A 56 -16.66 4.81 -15.47
CA GLN A 56 -17.55 5.06 -16.60
C GLN A 56 -17.16 6.33 -17.35
N ALA A 57 -16.89 7.43 -16.65
CA ALA A 57 -16.45 8.70 -17.23
C ALA A 57 -15.11 8.56 -17.99
N LEU A 58 -14.15 7.83 -17.40
CA LEU A 58 -12.88 7.52 -18.07
C LEU A 58 -13.09 6.65 -19.31
N THR A 59 -13.96 5.64 -19.23
CA THR A 59 -14.22 4.76 -20.37
C THR A 59 -14.94 5.49 -21.50
N SER A 60 -15.83 6.42 -21.17
CA SER A 60 -16.51 7.25 -22.17
C SER A 60 -15.56 8.20 -22.92
N THR A 61 -14.40 8.53 -22.34
CA THR A 61 -13.50 9.56 -22.88
C THR A 61 -12.21 8.99 -23.44
N LEU A 62 -11.61 8.02 -22.74
CA LEU A 62 -10.38 7.33 -23.13
C LEU A 62 -10.64 5.99 -23.84
N GLY A 63 -11.89 5.54 -23.90
CA GLY A 63 -12.24 4.25 -24.49
C GLY A 63 -11.54 3.10 -23.79
N THR A 64 -11.07 2.12 -24.56
CA THR A 64 -10.38 0.92 -24.05
C THR A 64 -9.13 1.23 -23.23
N CYS A 65 -8.48 2.38 -23.46
CA CYS A 65 -7.28 2.78 -22.72
C CYS A 65 -7.56 3.03 -21.22
N SER A 66 -8.81 3.35 -20.84
CA SER A 66 -9.19 3.50 -19.42
C SER A 66 -8.88 2.25 -18.60
N ARG A 67 -9.01 1.08 -19.22
CA ARG A 67 -8.80 -0.22 -18.57
C ARG A 67 -7.39 -0.40 -18.03
N VAL A 68 -6.38 0.21 -18.67
CA VAL A 68 -4.99 0.15 -18.18
C VAL A 68 -4.86 0.85 -16.84
N VAL A 69 -5.46 2.04 -16.70
CA VAL A 69 -5.47 2.81 -15.45
C VAL A 69 -6.21 2.04 -14.37
N ILE A 70 -7.42 1.56 -14.67
CA ILE A 70 -8.28 0.86 -13.71
C ILE A 70 -7.62 -0.44 -13.24
N HIS A 71 -7.06 -1.22 -14.17
CA HIS A 71 -6.33 -2.45 -13.83
C HIS A 71 -5.14 -2.13 -12.93
N ARG A 72 -4.35 -1.10 -13.27
CA ARG A 72 -3.22 -0.68 -12.43
C ARG A 72 -3.70 -0.24 -11.04
N THR A 73 -4.80 0.49 -10.92
CA THR A 73 -5.39 0.88 -9.64
C THR A 73 -5.74 -0.33 -8.78
N VAL A 74 -6.43 -1.34 -9.34
CA VAL A 74 -6.77 -2.57 -8.58
C VAL A 74 -5.52 -3.34 -8.19
N VAL A 75 -4.52 -3.45 -9.08
CA VAL A 75 -3.23 -4.07 -8.74
C VAL A 75 -2.54 -3.36 -7.59
N GLU A 76 -2.51 -2.02 -7.60
CA GLU A 76 -1.93 -1.25 -6.51
C GLU A 76 -2.72 -1.42 -5.20
N MET A 77 -4.05 -1.52 -5.25
CA MET A 77 -4.87 -1.83 -4.07
C MET A 77 -4.50 -3.18 -3.45
N PHE A 78 -4.39 -4.24 -4.25
CA PHE A 78 -4.02 -5.56 -3.75
C PHE A 78 -2.61 -5.57 -3.14
N LYS A 79 -1.65 -4.87 -3.77
CA LYS A 79 -0.30 -4.68 -3.21
C LYS A 79 -0.34 -3.92 -1.88
N GLU A 80 -1.14 -2.86 -1.80
CA GLU A 80 -1.27 -2.04 -0.60
C GLU A 80 -1.80 -2.86 0.58
N TYR A 81 -2.73 -3.79 0.34
CA TYR A 81 -3.26 -4.71 1.35
C TYR A 81 -2.46 -6.01 1.49
N SER A 82 -1.32 -6.14 0.81
CA SER A 82 -0.48 -7.35 0.78
C SER A 82 -1.27 -8.63 0.43
N GLN A 83 -2.30 -8.48 -0.42
CA GLN A 83 -3.12 -9.58 -0.92
C GLN A 83 -2.53 -10.16 -2.21
N ARG A 84 -2.79 -11.43 -2.46
CA ARG A 84 -2.30 -12.11 -3.67
C ARG A 84 -3.05 -11.61 -4.91
N LEU A 85 -2.31 -11.37 -5.98
CA LEU A 85 -2.85 -10.96 -7.27
C LEU A 85 -3.31 -12.20 -8.05
N ASP A 86 -4.52 -12.66 -7.75
CA ASP A 86 -5.10 -13.86 -8.37
C ASP A 86 -6.14 -13.49 -9.44
N PHE A 87 -5.82 -12.50 -10.29
CA PHE A 87 -6.71 -12.03 -11.36
C PHE A 87 -5.94 -11.54 -12.58
N SER A 88 -6.59 -11.62 -13.75
CA SER A 88 -6.05 -11.24 -15.05
C SER A 88 -6.56 -9.87 -15.51
N TYR A 89 -5.91 -9.32 -16.54
CA TYR A 89 -6.31 -8.08 -17.18
C TYR A 89 -7.73 -8.12 -17.75
N THR A 90 -8.24 -9.30 -18.13
CA THR A 90 -9.58 -9.51 -18.70
C THR A 90 -10.68 -9.65 -17.65
N ASP A 91 -10.32 -9.85 -16.37
CA ASP A 91 -11.29 -10.10 -15.32
C ASP A 91 -12.16 -8.86 -15.02
N SER A 92 -13.28 -9.09 -14.34
CA SER A 92 -14.12 -8.02 -13.80
C SER A 92 -13.41 -7.34 -12.63
N LEU A 93 -12.76 -6.20 -12.90
CA LEU A 93 -12.02 -5.42 -11.91
C LEU A 93 -12.91 -4.93 -10.76
N ARG A 94 -14.19 -4.67 -11.03
CA ARG A 94 -15.19 -4.29 -10.02
C ARG A 94 -15.40 -5.42 -9.01
N ASP A 95 -15.60 -6.64 -9.50
CA ASP A 95 -15.84 -7.79 -8.63
C ASP A 95 -14.59 -8.14 -7.82
N ARG A 96 -13.39 -7.99 -8.41
CA ARG A 96 -12.12 -8.15 -7.67
C ARG A 96 -11.96 -7.12 -6.55
N LEU A 97 -12.36 -5.87 -6.79
CA LEU A 97 -12.31 -4.82 -5.78
C LEU A 97 -13.33 -5.06 -4.65
N ALA A 98 -14.52 -5.58 -4.99
CA ALA A 98 -15.53 -5.97 -4.00
C ALA A 98 -15.04 -7.12 -3.10
N LEU A 99 -14.45 -8.17 -3.69
CA LEU A 99 -13.85 -9.27 -2.93
C LEU A 99 -12.71 -8.79 -2.02
N LEU A 100 -11.87 -7.87 -2.52
CA LEU A 100 -10.81 -7.27 -1.70
C LEU A 100 -11.39 -6.52 -0.50
N LYS A 101 -12.44 -5.71 -0.71
CA LYS A 101 -13.12 -4.97 0.37
C LYS A 101 -13.67 -5.93 1.42
N GLU A 102 -14.33 -7.02 1.00
CA GLU A 102 -14.85 -8.03 1.91
C GLU A 102 -13.73 -8.70 2.72
N ALA A 103 -12.63 -9.08 2.06
CA ALA A 103 -11.48 -9.68 2.73
C ALA A 103 -10.82 -8.73 3.74
N VAL A 104 -10.71 -7.44 3.40
CA VAL A 104 -10.17 -6.40 4.28
C VAL A 104 -11.03 -6.22 5.52
N VAL A 105 -12.36 -6.16 5.35
CA VAL A 105 -13.31 -5.99 6.47
C VAL A 105 -13.37 -7.25 7.34
N ALA A 106 -13.33 -8.45 6.74
CA ALA A 106 -13.36 -9.70 7.48
C ALA A 106 -12.09 -9.90 8.31
N ASN A 107 -10.93 -9.69 7.70
CA ASN A 107 -9.62 -9.96 8.31
C ASN A 107 -9.01 -8.73 9.01
N HIS A 108 -9.73 -7.60 9.07
CA HIS A 108 -9.30 -6.35 9.70
C HIS A 108 -7.90 -5.89 9.24
N VAL A 109 -7.64 -6.01 7.92
CA VAL A 109 -6.33 -5.75 7.33
C VAL A 109 -6.15 -4.25 7.11
N LEU A 110 -5.10 -3.67 7.68
CA LEU A 110 -4.71 -2.29 7.38
C LEU A 110 -3.79 -2.21 6.16
N PRO A 111 -3.94 -1.16 5.32
CA PRO A 111 -3.06 -0.91 4.19
C PRO A 111 -1.63 -0.67 4.65
N ARG A 112 -0.64 -1.09 3.83
CA ARG A 112 0.78 -1.06 4.17
C ARG A 112 1.26 0.32 4.59
N ARG A 113 0.85 1.39 3.91
CA ARG A 113 1.18 2.78 4.26
C ARG A 113 0.74 3.20 5.67
N LEU A 114 -0.26 2.55 6.26
CA LEU A 114 -0.71 2.81 7.63
C LEU A 114 -0.09 1.85 8.66
N ARG A 115 0.54 0.76 8.21
CA ARG A 115 1.27 -0.16 9.11
C ARG A 115 2.59 0.43 9.58
N ASP A 116 3.26 1.22 8.73
CA ASP A 116 4.59 1.78 9.04
C ASP A 116 4.57 2.82 10.18
N GLU A 117 3.42 3.41 10.53
CA GLU A 117 3.31 4.39 11.62
C GLU A 117 3.14 3.76 13.01
N SER A 118 3.11 2.43 13.16
CA SER A 118 2.67 1.80 14.43
C SER A 118 3.48 0.60 14.95
N VAL A 119 4.59 0.19 14.32
CA VAL A 119 5.19 -1.13 14.66
C VAL A 119 6.66 -1.11 15.13
N PHE A 120 7.38 0.02 15.16
CA PHE A 120 8.81 0.00 15.55
C PHE A 120 9.30 1.09 16.51
N ASP A 121 8.48 1.56 17.47
CA ASP A 121 9.02 2.42 18.55
C ASP A 121 8.49 2.11 19.96
N SER A 122 8.25 0.83 20.25
CA SER A 122 8.02 0.37 21.62
C SER A 122 8.68 -0.97 21.86
N VAL A 123 10.00 -1.03 21.67
CA VAL A 123 10.81 -1.96 22.45
C VAL A 123 11.18 -1.21 23.74
N GLU A 124 10.35 -1.43 24.75
CA GLU A 124 10.60 -1.02 26.13
C GLU A 124 11.93 -1.66 26.54
N LYS A 125 13.01 -0.87 26.60
CA LYS A 125 14.30 -1.32 27.15
C LYS A 125 14.05 -1.61 28.64
N PRO A 126 14.22 -2.85 29.13
CA PRO A 126 14.15 -3.09 30.56
C PRO A 126 15.41 -2.50 31.19
N ASP A 127 15.23 -1.48 32.03
CA ASP A 127 16.26 -0.96 32.93
C ASP A 127 16.62 -2.05 33.96
N TRP A 128 17.75 -2.73 33.75
CA TRP A 128 18.45 -3.45 34.80
C TRP A 128 19.69 -2.66 35.22
N ILE A 129 19.43 -1.75 36.15
CA ILE A 129 20.18 -1.44 37.38
C ILE A 129 21.60 -2.02 37.47
N ASP A 130 22.56 -1.09 37.40
CA ASP A 130 23.80 -0.88 38.17
C ASP A 130 24.67 -2.04 38.74
N ALA A 131 25.98 -1.81 38.54
CA ALA A 131 27.17 -2.12 39.35
C ALA A 131 28.04 -3.36 39.01
N PRO A 132 29.36 -3.39 39.34
CA PRO A 132 30.32 -2.30 39.60
C PRO A 132 31.63 -2.39 38.76
N LYS A 133 32.48 -1.36 38.88
CA LYS A 133 33.82 -1.24 38.28
C LYS A 133 34.77 -2.37 38.72
N GLY A 134 35.50 -2.91 37.74
CA GLY A 134 36.89 -3.36 37.92
C GLY A 134 37.12 -4.87 37.77
N GLN A 135 37.62 -5.30 36.61
CA GLN A 135 38.67 -6.33 36.56
C GLN A 135 39.30 -6.42 35.18
N ALA A 136 40.63 -6.33 35.16
CA ALA A 136 41.48 -6.51 34.00
C ALA A 136 41.30 -7.93 33.44
N TYR A 137 40.85 -8.05 32.20
CA TYR A 137 40.92 -9.32 31.48
C TYR A 137 42.28 -9.45 30.80
N SER A 138 43.14 -10.14 31.55
CA SER A 138 44.38 -10.77 31.12
C SER A 138 44.23 -11.47 29.76
N SER A 139 45.18 -11.18 28.86
CA SER A 139 45.36 -11.87 27.59
C SER A 139 45.70 -13.34 27.81
N LEU A 140 44.79 -14.24 27.45
CA LEU A 140 45.05 -15.69 27.42
C LEU A 140 44.67 -16.24 26.05
N TYR A 141 45.52 -16.01 25.06
CA TYR A 141 45.60 -16.88 23.89
C TYR A 141 46.89 -17.70 23.97
N PRO A 142 46.82 -19.03 24.16
CA PRO A 142 47.98 -19.89 24.01
C PRO A 142 48.27 -20.04 22.51
N MET A 143 49.35 -19.42 22.04
CA MET A 143 49.94 -19.72 20.73
C MET A 143 50.36 -21.19 20.70
N LYS A 144 49.62 -22.01 19.94
CA LYS A 144 50.03 -23.39 19.65
C LYS A 144 51.29 -23.38 18.78
N LYS A 145 52.38 -23.90 19.33
CA LYS A 145 53.60 -24.24 18.60
C LYS A 145 53.41 -25.56 17.83
N GLY A 146 53.95 -25.58 16.61
CA GLY A 146 54.42 -26.80 15.92
C GLY A 146 53.53 -27.28 14.77
N VAL A 147 54.03 -27.87 13.68
CA VAL A 147 55.39 -28.26 13.26
C VAL A 147 55.34 -28.56 11.74
N LYS A 148 56.45 -28.24 11.05
CA LYS A 148 57.07 -28.78 9.83
C LYS A 148 56.28 -29.62 8.80
N THR A 149 56.54 -29.30 7.53
CA THR A 149 57.01 -30.26 6.51
C THR A 149 58.24 -29.68 5.84
#